data_AF-D3E1E9-F1
#
_entry.id   AF-D3E1E9-F1
#
_cell.length_a   1.000
_cell.length_b   1.000
_cell.length_c   1.000
_cell.angle_alpha   90.00
_cell.angle_beta   90.00
_cell.angle_gamma   90.00
#
_symmetry.space_group_name_H-M   'P 1'
#
loop_
_entity.id
_entity.type
_entity.pdbx_description
1 polymer ?
#
loop_
_entity_poly.entity_id
_entity_poly.type
_entity_poly.pdbx_seq_one_letter_code
_entity_poly.pdbx_strand_id
1 'polypeptide(L)'
;MILGTYLIMPIFNRWIKDCSIREVEYFLAIWLITCIFDNTLLIGFPVTLTYFTGPIGMVVLGYYLRHTDRKIFNSLPYALAFLLIGMIVIMLCSYFLSSPEGMYVFDRYSILLAIEVVGIFTLYKVIDKKELKIFHKENGFFRRASFSIAKYSYGIYLCHEFIMNIFIIIFLKHAPFKVTLLLVFVCTLGTSWALLALLNRVPYLNRIIGAK
;
A
#
# COMPACT_ATOMS: atom_id res chain seq x y z
N MET A 1 -10.25 -7.10 2.74
CA MET A 1 -9.06 -7.99 2.60
C MET A 1 -8.02 -7.78 3.70
N ILE A 2 -7.76 -6.53 4.10
CA ILE A 2 -6.85 -6.20 5.22
C ILE A 2 -7.24 -6.91 6.53
N LEU A 3 -8.54 -7.04 6.84
CA LEU A 3 -9.01 -7.79 8.01
C LEU A 3 -8.48 -9.24 8.06
N GLY A 4 -8.47 -9.94 6.92
CA GLY A 4 -7.92 -11.29 6.83
C GLY A 4 -6.43 -11.35 7.16
N THR A 5 -5.66 -10.35 6.70
CA THR A 5 -4.25 -10.20 7.06
C THR A 5 -4.07 -10.02 8.57
N TYR A 6 -4.92 -9.23 9.23
CA TYR A 6 -4.85 -9.06 10.68
C TYR A 6 -5.24 -10.33 11.45
N LEU A 7 -6.26 -11.07 10.98
CA LEU A 7 -6.69 -12.32 11.63
C LEU A 7 -5.63 -13.43 11.54
N ILE A 8 -4.91 -13.51 10.42
CA ILE A 8 -3.85 -14.52 10.24
C ILE A 8 -2.51 -14.10 10.87
N MET A 9 -2.35 -12.81 11.20
CA MET A 9 -1.11 -12.24 11.72
C MET A 9 -0.58 -12.94 12.97
N PRO A 10 -1.39 -13.32 13.99
CA PRO A 10 -0.86 -14.03 15.17
C PRO A 10 -0.17 -15.35 14.83
N ILE A 11 -0.68 -16.06 13.82
CA ILE A 11 -0.12 -17.33 13.34
C ILE A 11 1.17 -17.06 12.57
N PHE A 12 1.12 -16.15 11.58
CA PHE A 12 2.28 -15.79 10.76
C PHE A 12 3.41 -15.15 11.55
N ASN A 13 3.10 -14.34 12.57
CA ASN A 13 4.07 -13.65 13.38
C ASN A 13 4.92 -14.62 14.21
N ARG A 14 4.37 -15.77 14.61
CA ARG A 14 5.15 -16.82 15.27
C ARG A 14 6.15 -17.44 14.29
N TRP A 15 5.66 -17.86 13.12
CA TRP A 15 6.52 -18.44 12.08
C TRP A 15 7.64 -17.48 11.63
N ILE A 16 7.31 -16.22 11.33
CA ILE A 16 8.27 -15.28 10.73
C ILE A 16 9.41 -14.88 11.67
N LYS A 17 9.16 -14.93 12.98
CA LYS A 17 10.15 -14.63 14.02
C LYS A 17 11.12 -15.78 14.26
N ASP A 18 10.66 -17.01 14.10
CA ASP A 18 11.45 -18.22 14.38
C ASP A 18 12.17 -18.74 13.12
N CYS A 19 11.72 -18.35 11.92
CA CYS A 19 12.30 -18.78 10.65
C CYS A 19 13.58 -18.02 10.27
N SER A 20 14.42 -18.66 9.46
CA SER A 20 15.58 -18.05 8.85
C SER A 20 15.20 -17.12 7.69
N ILE A 21 16.06 -16.14 7.37
CA ILE A 21 15.81 -15.23 6.24
C ILE A 21 15.68 -15.96 4.90
N ARG A 22 16.29 -17.14 4.75
CA ARG A 22 16.18 -17.97 3.54
C ARG A 22 14.78 -18.56 3.37
N GLU A 23 14.12 -18.92 4.46
CA GLU A 23 12.72 -19.41 4.43
C GLU A 23 11.75 -18.27 4.06
N VAL A 24 12.04 -17.05 4.53
CA VAL A 24 11.32 -15.85 4.10
C VAL A 24 11.51 -15.61 2.59
N GLU A 25 12.73 -15.75 2.07
CA GLU A 25 13.01 -15.64 0.63
C GLU A 25 12.29 -16.72 -0.19
N TYR A 26 12.22 -17.95 0.31
CA TYR A 26 11.45 -19.03 -0.32
C TYR A 26 9.96 -18.70 -0.43
N PHE A 27 9.36 -18.24 0.67
CA PHE A 27 7.97 -17.79 0.66
C PHE A 27 7.75 -16.66 -0.35
N LEU A 28 8.65 -15.66 -0.37
CA LEU A 28 8.56 -14.54 -1.31
C LEU A 28 8.77 -14.96 -2.76
N ALA A 29 9.60 -15.97 -3.03
CA ALA A 29 9.78 -16.50 -4.38
C ALA A 29 8.46 -17.09 -4.90
N ILE A 30 7.75 -17.87 -4.09
CA ILE A 30 6.43 -18.42 -4.44
C ILE A 30 5.42 -17.29 -4.63
N TRP A 31 5.35 -16.34 -3.69
CA TRP A 31 4.46 -15.18 -3.81
C TRP A 31 4.72 -14.39 -5.10
N LEU A 32 5.99 -14.14 -5.45
CA LEU A 32 6.35 -13.45 -6.69
C LEU A 32 5.95 -14.22 -7.95
N ILE A 33 6.03 -15.56 -7.93
CA ILE A 33 5.50 -16.39 -9.03
C ILE A 33 4.00 -16.12 -9.19
N THR A 34 3.22 -16.09 -8.09
CA THR A 34 1.78 -15.76 -8.18
C THR A 34 1.53 -14.33 -8.67
N CYS A 35 2.35 -13.36 -8.24
CA CYS A 35 2.24 -11.98 -8.73
C CYS A 35 2.47 -11.89 -10.24
N ILE A 36 3.44 -12.62 -10.78
CA ILE A 36 3.78 -12.60 -12.21
C ILE A 36 2.74 -13.34 -13.03
N PHE A 37 2.49 -14.62 -12.73
CA PHE A 37 1.67 -15.45 -13.61
C PHE A 37 0.18 -15.23 -13.40
N ASP A 38 -0.31 -15.31 -12.16
CA ASP A 38 -1.74 -15.23 -11.89
C ASP A 38 -2.27 -13.80 -12.05
N ASN A 39 -1.51 -12.78 -11.64
CA ASN A 39 -2.00 -11.40 -11.53
C ASN A 39 -1.43 -10.43 -12.58
N THR A 40 -0.30 -10.74 -13.22
CA THR A 40 0.29 -9.84 -14.25
C THR A 40 0.09 -10.38 -15.65
N LEU A 41 0.46 -11.65 -15.89
CA LEU A 41 0.37 -12.30 -17.19
C LEU A 41 -0.99 -12.98 -17.42
N LEU A 42 -1.77 -13.18 -16.36
CA LEU A 42 -3.04 -13.91 -16.36
C LEU A 42 -2.90 -15.32 -16.96
N ILE A 43 -1.75 -15.95 -16.75
CA ILE A 43 -1.45 -17.32 -17.20
C ILE A 43 -1.75 -18.25 -16.02
N GLY A 44 -2.80 -19.04 -16.15
CA GLY A 44 -3.16 -20.02 -15.13
C GLY A 44 -2.11 -21.11 -15.00
N PHE A 45 -1.63 -21.34 -13.77
CA PHE A 45 -0.83 -22.53 -13.46
C PHE A 45 -1.71 -23.78 -13.37
N PRO A 46 -1.20 -24.96 -13.75
CA PRO A 46 -1.88 -26.25 -13.52
C PRO A 46 -2.07 -26.56 -12.02
N VAL A 47 -1.33 -25.89 -11.14
CA VAL A 47 -1.47 -25.98 -9.68
C VAL A 47 -2.02 -24.65 -9.16
N THR A 48 -3.08 -24.70 -8.35
CA THR A 48 -3.67 -23.51 -7.74
C THR A 48 -2.77 -22.96 -6.64
N LEU A 49 -2.05 -21.88 -6.93
CA LEU A 49 -1.19 -21.17 -5.97
C LEU A 49 -1.91 -20.01 -5.27
N THR A 50 -3.23 -19.95 -5.35
CA THR A 50 -4.06 -18.87 -4.79
C THR A 50 -3.88 -18.66 -3.29
N TYR A 51 -3.47 -19.67 -2.52
CA TYR A 51 -3.14 -19.52 -1.09
C TYR A 51 -1.88 -18.69 -0.83
N PHE A 52 -1.00 -18.60 -1.82
CA PHE A 52 0.21 -17.80 -1.78
C PHE A 52 0.05 -16.43 -2.44
N THR A 53 -1.17 -16.02 -2.84
CA THR A 53 -1.43 -14.69 -3.41
C THR A 53 -1.88 -13.68 -2.35
N GLY A 54 -1.98 -12.41 -2.75
CA GLY A 54 -2.68 -11.39 -1.99
C GLY A 54 -1.81 -10.65 -0.96
N PRO A 55 -2.42 -10.10 0.11
CA PRO A 55 -1.83 -9.04 0.91
C PRO A 55 -0.77 -9.53 1.89
N ILE A 56 -0.79 -10.82 2.23
CA ILE A 56 0.13 -11.42 3.19
C ILE A 56 1.56 -11.36 2.67
N GLY A 57 1.77 -11.53 1.36
CA GLY A 57 3.09 -11.42 0.77
C GLY A 57 3.66 -10.01 0.83
N MET A 58 2.83 -8.98 0.75
CA MET A 58 3.28 -7.59 0.99
C MET A 58 3.77 -7.40 2.43
N VAL A 59 3.10 -8.00 3.41
CA VAL A 59 3.53 -7.95 4.82
C VAL A 59 4.87 -8.67 5.02
N VAL A 60 5.01 -9.88 4.48
CA VAL A 60 6.25 -10.66 4.54
C VAL A 60 7.39 -9.95 3.82
N LEU A 61 7.11 -9.31 2.68
CA LEU A 61 8.06 -8.50 1.94
C LEU A 61 8.56 -7.31 2.77
N GLY A 62 7.66 -6.63 3.49
CA GLY A 62 8.04 -5.56 4.42
C GLY A 62 8.97 -6.05 5.53
N TYR A 63 8.68 -7.22 6.11
CA TYR A 63 9.56 -7.87 7.09
C TYR A 63 10.93 -8.18 6.49
N TYR A 64 10.97 -8.81 5.32
CA TYR A 64 12.21 -9.14 4.60
C TYR A 64 13.06 -7.89 4.34
N LEU A 65 12.44 -6.85 3.78
CA LEU A 65 13.14 -5.60 3.46
C LEU A 65 13.68 -4.92 4.70
N ARG A 66 13.03 -5.03 5.86
CA ARG A 66 13.54 -4.48 7.11
C ARG A 66 14.82 -5.20 7.59
N HIS A 67 14.87 -6.53 7.46
CA HIS A 67 15.94 -7.35 8.02
C HIS A 67 17.08 -7.66 7.04
N THR A 68 16.93 -7.35 5.75
CA THR A 68 17.99 -7.57 4.76
C THR A 68 19.01 -6.40 4.74
N ASP A 69 20.30 -6.74 4.66
CA ASP A 69 21.40 -5.76 4.53
C ASP A 69 21.88 -5.57 3.09
N ARG A 70 21.15 -6.12 2.11
CA ARG A 70 21.44 -5.93 0.69
C ARG A 70 21.47 -4.44 0.33
N LYS A 71 22.54 -3.99 -0.33
CA LYS A 71 22.79 -2.56 -0.64
C LYS A 71 21.66 -1.90 -1.43
N ILE A 72 21.05 -2.64 -2.35
CA ILE A 72 19.94 -2.15 -3.20
C ILE A 72 18.74 -1.73 -2.33
N PHE A 73 18.42 -2.50 -1.29
CA PHE A 73 17.32 -2.23 -0.35
C PHE A 73 17.72 -1.34 0.84
N ASN A 74 18.82 -0.61 0.74
CA ASN A 74 19.29 0.33 1.77
C ASN A 74 19.72 1.68 1.15
N SER A 75 19.20 2.01 -0.04
CA SER A 75 19.64 3.15 -0.83
C SER A 75 18.45 3.95 -1.34
N LEU A 76 18.52 5.28 -1.16
CA LEU A 76 17.43 6.21 -1.51
C LEU A 76 17.14 6.24 -3.03
N PRO A 77 18.15 6.32 -3.93
CA PRO A 77 17.90 6.26 -5.36
C PRO A 77 17.14 5.00 -5.79
N TYR A 78 17.50 3.83 -5.26
CA TYR A 78 16.80 2.58 -5.60
C TYR A 78 15.38 2.55 -5.02
N ALA A 79 15.17 3.05 -3.80
CA ALA A 79 13.83 3.19 -3.23
C ALA A 79 12.92 4.05 -4.11
N LEU A 80 13.41 5.22 -4.55
CA LEU A 80 12.67 6.11 -5.44
C LEU A 80 12.48 5.48 -6.83
N ALA A 81 13.48 4.78 -7.35
CA ALA A 81 13.36 4.09 -8.63
C ALA A 81 12.26 3.02 -8.60
N PHE A 82 12.26 2.13 -7.61
CA PHE A 82 11.20 1.11 -7.47
C PHE A 82 9.82 1.74 -7.32
N LEU A 83 9.69 2.78 -6.49
CA LEU A 83 8.43 3.50 -6.29
C LEU A 83 7.91 4.11 -7.60
N LEU A 84 8.77 4.88 -8.28
CA LEU A 84 8.38 5.59 -9.51
C LEU A 84 8.14 4.63 -10.67
N ILE A 85 8.96 3.59 -10.82
CA ILE A 85 8.78 2.58 -11.88
C ILE A 85 7.47 1.84 -11.68
N GLY A 86 7.19 1.33 -10.47
CA GLY A 86 5.92 0.66 -10.18
C GLY A 86 4.73 1.54 -10.50
N MET A 87 4.72 2.76 -9.97
CA MET A 87 3.64 3.73 -10.16
C MET A 87 3.43 4.11 -11.64
N ILE A 88 4.51 4.45 -12.35
CA ILE A 88 4.43 4.90 -13.75
C ILE A 88 3.99 3.75 -14.65
N VAL A 89 4.55 2.54 -14.48
CA VAL A 89 4.20 1.40 -15.33
C VAL A 89 2.77 0.96 -15.09
N ILE A 90 2.29 0.91 -13.83
CA ILE A 90 0.86 0.64 -13.53
C ILE A 90 -0.04 1.65 -14.22
N MET A 91 0.28 2.94 -14.12
CA MET A 91 -0.49 4.01 -14.73
C MET A 91 -0.53 3.86 -16.26
N LEU A 92 0.62 3.60 -16.90
CA LEU A 92 0.70 3.39 -18.34
C LEU A 92 -0.06 2.15 -18.78
N CYS A 93 0.12 1.00 -18.12
CA CYS A 93 -0.60 -0.23 -18.43
C CYS A 93 -2.11 -0.05 -18.27
N SER A 94 -2.55 0.59 -17.19
CA SER A 94 -3.98 0.91 -16.98
C SER A 94 -4.52 1.81 -18.08
N TYR A 95 -3.76 2.83 -18.49
CA TYR A 95 -4.16 3.74 -19.57
C TYR A 95 -4.25 3.03 -20.93
N PHE A 96 -3.24 2.25 -21.32
CA PHE A 96 -3.20 1.58 -22.62
C PHE A 96 -4.19 0.41 -22.74
N LEU A 97 -4.55 -0.24 -21.62
CA LEU A 97 -5.55 -1.30 -21.58
C LEU A 97 -6.98 -0.78 -21.42
N SER A 98 -7.15 0.50 -21.08
CA SER A 98 -8.47 1.13 -21.01
C SER A 98 -9.05 1.32 -22.42
N SER A 99 -10.37 1.16 -22.55
CA SER A 99 -11.10 1.37 -23.80
C SER A 99 -12.12 2.50 -23.65
N PRO A 100 -12.72 3.00 -24.75
CA PRO A 100 -13.83 3.94 -24.68
C PRO A 100 -15.04 3.41 -23.90
N GLU A 101 -15.15 2.09 -23.75
CA GLU A 101 -16.24 1.38 -23.08
C GLU A 101 -15.99 1.26 -21.56
N GLY A 102 -14.75 1.47 -21.09
CA GLY A 102 -14.44 1.39 -19.67
C GLY A 102 -12.96 1.58 -19.32
N MET A 103 -12.72 2.03 -18.08
CA MET A 103 -11.37 2.13 -17.52
C MET A 103 -10.89 0.76 -17.04
N TYR A 104 -9.71 0.36 -17.48
CA TYR A 104 -9.03 -0.82 -16.97
C TYR A 104 -8.15 -0.43 -15.78
N VAL A 105 -8.32 -1.13 -14.66
CA VAL A 105 -7.47 -0.98 -13.47
C VAL A 105 -6.54 -2.18 -13.42
N PHE A 106 -5.23 -1.92 -13.56
CA PHE A 106 -4.23 -2.99 -13.49
C PHE A 106 -4.26 -3.70 -12.14
N ASP A 107 -3.97 -5.01 -12.14
CA ASP A 107 -4.21 -5.86 -10.97
C ASP A 107 -3.39 -5.39 -9.75
N ARG A 108 -4.09 -5.28 -8.62
CA ARG A 108 -3.58 -4.88 -7.30
C ARG A 108 -2.73 -5.95 -6.60
N TYR A 109 -2.49 -7.11 -7.20
CA TYR A 109 -1.48 -8.09 -6.75
C TYR A 109 -0.45 -8.40 -7.83
N SER A 110 -0.39 -7.57 -8.87
CA SER A 110 0.62 -7.69 -9.91
C SER A 110 2.04 -7.47 -9.38
N ILE A 111 3.02 -7.93 -10.16
CA ILE A 111 4.44 -7.69 -9.89
C ILE A 111 4.78 -6.20 -9.86
N LEU A 112 4.05 -5.38 -10.61
CA LEU A 112 4.28 -3.94 -10.64
C LEU A 112 3.93 -3.29 -9.30
N LEU A 113 2.85 -3.73 -8.65
CA LEU A 113 2.53 -3.26 -7.31
C LEU A 113 3.54 -3.78 -6.29
N ALA A 114 4.00 -5.03 -6.42
CA ALA A 114 5.05 -5.56 -5.56
C ALA A 114 6.33 -4.70 -5.65
N ILE A 115 6.72 -4.27 -6.85
CA ILE A 115 7.84 -3.33 -7.08
C ILE A 115 7.58 -1.98 -6.39
N GLU A 116 6.39 -1.42 -6.53
CA GLU A 116 6.01 -0.17 -5.87
C GLU A 116 6.14 -0.28 -4.34
N VAL A 117 5.65 -1.39 -3.77
CA VAL A 117 5.71 -1.69 -2.33
C VAL A 117 7.16 -1.84 -1.85
N VAL A 118 8.06 -2.45 -2.65
CA VAL A 118 9.51 -2.46 -2.36
C VAL A 118 10.04 -1.03 -2.24
N GLY A 119 9.63 -0.15 -3.16
CA GLY A 119 9.98 1.27 -3.14
C GLY A 119 9.54 1.97 -1.85
N ILE A 120 8.26 1.82 -1.48
CA ILE A 120 7.69 2.43 -0.27
C ILE A 120 8.41 1.94 0.99
N PHE A 121 8.54 0.63 1.20
CA PHE A 121 9.17 0.10 2.41
C PHE A 121 10.65 0.42 2.49
N THR A 122 11.37 0.36 1.37
CA THR A 122 12.78 0.76 1.33
C THR A 122 12.94 2.24 1.63
N LEU A 123 12.04 3.09 1.13
CA LEU A 123 12.05 4.53 1.39
C LEU A 123 11.92 4.81 2.88
N TYR A 124 10.92 4.21 3.56
CA TYR A 124 10.76 4.36 5.01
C TYR A 124 11.96 3.84 5.79
N LYS A 125 12.49 2.67 5.42
CA LYS A 125 13.70 2.10 6.04
C LYS A 125 14.90 3.03 5.93
N VAL A 126 15.10 3.65 4.76
CA VAL A 126 16.22 4.57 4.52
C VAL A 126 16.02 5.89 5.25
N ILE A 127 14.79 6.43 5.29
CA ILE A 127 14.45 7.63 6.05
C ILE A 127 14.75 7.43 7.54
N ASP A 128 14.37 6.26 8.08
CA ASP A 128 14.62 5.83 9.46
C ASP A 128 16.13 5.71 9.73
N LYS A 129 16.86 4.90 8.94
CA LYS A 129 18.30 4.68 9.12
C LYS A 129 19.17 5.94 8.95
N LYS A 130 18.81 6.84 8.03
CA LYS A 130 19.63 8.04 7.71
C LYS A 130 19.24 9.25 8.55
N GLU A 131 18.31 9.10 9.50
CA GLU A 131 17.78 10.20 10.32
C GLU A 131 17.50 11.47 9.50
N LEU A 132 16.86 11.31 8.34
CA LEU A 132 16.66 12.46 7.44
C LEU A 132 15.94 13.57 8.21
N LYS A 133 16.64 14.69 8.44
CA LYS A 133 16.26 15.77 9.38
C LYS A 133 14.84 16.29 9.17
N ILE A 134 14.33 16.21 7.94
CA ILE A 134 12.98 16.62 7.55
C ILE A 134 11.89 15.79 8.27
N PHE A 135 12.13 14.50 8.50
CA PHE A 135 11.19 13.57 9.14
C PHE A 135 11.46 13.37 10.65
N HIS A 136 12.69 13.61 11.11
CA HIS A 136 13.10 13.37 12.49
C HIS A 136 12.98 14.59 13.43
N LYS A 137 12.66 15.78 12.92
CA LYS A 137 12.39 16.94 13.79
C LYS A 137 11.22 16.60 14.73
N GLU A 138 11.47 16.60 16.04
CA GLU A 138 10.50 16.10 17.04
C GLU A 138 9.11 16.74 16.94
N ASN A 139 9.04 18.00 16.53
CA ASN A 139 7.80 18.74 16.28
C ASN A 139 7.54 19.10 14.81
N GLY A 140 8.18 18.40 13.87
CA GLY A 140 8.02 18.62 12.43
C GLY A 140 6.59 18.35 11.96
N PHE A 141 6.10 19.18 11.03
CA PHE A 141 4.80 18.98 10.38
C PHE A 141 4.68 17.59 9.77
N PHE A 142 5.70 17.12 9.05
CA PHE A 142 5.70 15.82 8.37
C PHE A 142 5.58 14.64 9.34
N ARG A 143 6.29 14.66 10.47
CA ARG A 143 6.17 13.61 11.51
C ARG A 143 4.75 13.56 12.09
N ARG A 144 4.18 14.72 12.44
CA ARG A 144 2.81 14.81 12.98
C ARG A 144 1.76 14.39 11.97
N ALA A 145 1.89 14.80 10.71
CA ALA A 145 1.00 14.40 9.63
C ALA A 145 1.07 12.89 9.38
N SER A 146 2.28 12.33 9.25
CA SER A 146 2.50 10.89 9.07
C SER A 146 1.91 10.07 10.23
N PHE A 147 2.19 10.46 11.48
CA PHE A 147 1.63 9.79 12.66
C PHE A 147 0.10 9.89 12.71
N SER A 148 -0.45 11.06 12.39
CA SER A 148 -1.91 11.28 12.37
C SER A 148 -2.61 10.43 11.30
N ILE A 149 -2.03 10.35 10.10
CA ILE A 149 -2.54 9.49 9.03
C ILE A 149 -2.42 8.03 9.45
N ALA A 150 -1.25 7.59 9.94
CA ALA A 150 -1.02 6.22 10.38
C ALA A 150 -2.01 5.77 11.46
N LYS A 151 -2.32 6.64 12.42
CA LYS A 151 -3.31 6.40 13.48
C LYS A 151 -4.71 6.12 12.91
N TYR A 152 -5.09 6.77 11.82
CA TYR A 152 -6.42 6.64 11.23
C TYR A 152 -6.46 5.76 9.98
N SER A 153 -5.34 5.22 9.51
CA SER A 153 -5.23 4.47 8.25
C SER A 153 -6.25 3.35 8.11
N TYR A 154 -6.51 2.59 9.19
CA TYR A 154 -7.50 1.52 9.16
C TYR A 154 -8.93 2.06 8.93
N GLY A 155 -9.32 3.11 9.66
CA GLY A 155 -10.59 3.77 9.44
C GLY A 155 -10.70 4.40 8.04
N ILE A 156 -9.60 4.99 7.53
CA ILE A 156 -9.59 5.60 6.19
C ILE A 156 -9.85 4.51 5.16
N TYR A 157 -9.17 3.37 5.28
CA TYR A 157 -9.41 2.22 4.42
C TYR A 157 -10.88 1.78 4.42
N LEU A 158 -11.57 1.80 5.57
CA LEU A 158 -12.98 1.40 5.65
C LEU A 158 -13.96 2.41 5.01
N CYS A 159 -13.69 3.72 5.08
CA CYS A 159 -14.65 4.73 4.62
C CYS A 159 -14.32 5.37 3.27
N HIS A 160 -13.07 5.29 2.80
CA HIS A 160 -12.63 6.07 1.65
C HIS A 160 -13.38 5.73 0.35
N GLU A 161 -13.75 4.47 0.08
CA GLU A 161 -14.46 4.10 -1.16
C GLU A 161 -15.81 4.81 -1.26
N PHE A 162 -16.56 4.89 -0.16
CA PHE A 162 -17.84 5.58 -0.10
C PHE A 162 -17.66 7.09 -0.36
N ILE A 163 -16.68 7.70 0.30
CA ILE A 163 -16.35 9.12 0.16
C ILE A 163 -15.87 9.45 -1.26
N MET A 164 -15.03 8.60 -1.83
CA MET A 164 -14.50 8.73 -3.18
C MET A 164 -15.63 8.76 -4.21
N ASN A 165 -16.61 7.85 -4.09
CA ASN A 165 -17.75 7.80 -5.01
C ASN A 165 -18.57 9.10 -5.00
N ILE A 166 -18.76 9.73 -3.84
CA ILE A 166 -19.42 11.04 -3.73
C ILE A 166 -18.64 12.11 -4.50
N PHE A 167 -17.32 12.19 -4.30
CA PHE A 167 -16.49 13.19 -4.97
C PHE A 167 -16.36 12.96 -6.48
N ILE A 168 -16.35 11.70 -6.94
CA ILE A 168 -16.38 11.39 -8.37
C ILE A 168 -17.65 11.97 -8.99
N ILE A 169 -18.83 11.75 -8.39
CA ILE A 169 -20.10 12.27 -8.93
C ILE A 169 -20.09 13.81 -9.01
N ILE A 170 -19.51 14.47 -8.01
CA ILE A 170 -19.43 15.94 -7.93
C ILE A 170 -18.45 16.50 -8.97
N PHE A 171 -17.22 15.99 -9.02
CA PHE A 171 -16.15 16.60 -9.82
C PHE A 171 -16.11 16.17 -11.27
N LEU A 172 -16.56 14.95 -11.60
CA LEU A 172 -16.48 14.41 -12.96
C LEU A 172 -17.34 15.21 -13.96
N LYS A 173 -18.34 15.95 -13.47
CA LYS A 173 -19.17 16.85 -14.28
C LYS A 173 -18.56 18.24 -14.50
N HIS A 174 -17.54 18.64 -13.73
CA HIS A 174 -17.16 20.06 -13.59
C HIS A 174 -15.68 20.34 -13.86
N ALA A 175 -14.83 19.31 -13.99
CA ALA A 175 -13.41 19.48 -14.25
C ALA A 175 -12.86 18.43 -15.24
N PRO A 176 -11.77 18.75 -15.96
CA PRO A 176 -11.07 17.77 -16.80
C PRO A 176 -10.61 16.56 -15.98
N PHE A 177 -10.62 15.37 -16.58
CA PHE A 177 -10.34 14.10 -15.91
C PHE A 177 -9.07 14.11 -15.03
N LYS A 178 -7.96 14.69 -15.53
CA LYS A 178 -6.69 14.77 -14.78
C LYS A 178 -6.80 15.61 -13.51
N VAL A 179 -7.52 16.73 -13.58
CA VAL A 179 -7.76 17.62 -12.43
C VAL A 179 -8.74 16.95 -11.47
N THR A 180 -9.80 16.34 -11.99
CA THR A 180 -10.77 15.55 -11.23
C THR A 180 -10.09 14.46 -10.42
N LEU A 181 -9.13 13.72 -10.99
CA LEU A 181 -8.42 12.66 -10.29
C LEU A 181 -7.64 13.18 -9.07
N LEU A 182 -6.90 14.29 -9.25
CA LEU A 182 -6.13 14.89 -8.16
C LEU A 182 -7.04 15.49 -7.08
N LEU A 183 -8.13 16.15 -7.48
CA LEU A 183 -9.15 16.67 -6.56
C LEU A 183 -9.84 15.55 -5.78
N VAL A 184 -10.28 14.49 -6.45
CA VAL A 184 -10.89 13.32 -5.82
C VAL A 184 -9.92 12.70 -4.82
N PHE A 185 -8.65 12.52 -5.15
CA PHE A 185 -7.65 11.98 -4.22
C PHE A 185 -7.49 12.87 -2.98
N VAL A 186 -7.23 14.17 -3.16
CA VAL A 186 -7.00 15.10 -2.03
C VAL A 186 -8.26 15.24 -1.17
N CYS A 187 -9.43 15.40 -1.79
CA CYS A 187 -10.70 15.51 -1.07
C CYS A 187 -11.05 14.21 -0.34
N THR A 188 -10.88 13.04 -0.97
CA THR A 188 -11.17 11.75 -0.33
C THR A 188 -10.26 11.54 0.87
N LEU A 189 -8.94 11.72 0.72
CA LEU A 189 -8.00 11.55 1.82
C LEU A 189 -8.28 12.56 2.95
N GLY A 190 -8.46 13.83 2.60
CA GLY A 190 -8.69 14.91 3.56
C GLY A 190 -9.99 14.72 4.34
N THR A 191 -11.09 14.40 3.66
CA THR A 191 -12.39 14.18 4.32
C THR A 191 -12.44 12.88 5.10
N SER A 192 -11.86 11.79 4.59
CA SER A 192 -11.76 10.52 5.34
C SER A 192 -10.97 10.72 6.63
N TRP A 193 -9.82 11.40 6.54
CA TRP A 193 -9.02 11.75 7.70
C TRP A 193 -9.77 12.66 8.67
N ALA A 194 -10.41 13.72 8.19
CA ALA A 194 -11.16 14.67 9.01
C ALA A 194 -12.33 13.98 9.73
N LEU A 195 -13.08 13.13 9.02
CA LEU A 195 -14.17 12.34 9.58
C LEU A 195 -13.67 11.49 10.75
N LEU A 196 -12.56 10.76 10.58
CA LEU A 196 -12.02 9.90 11.63
C LEU A 196 -11.41 10.69 12.79
N ALA A 197 -10.79 11.85 12.50
CA ALA A 197 -10.31 12.75 13.53
C ALA A 197 -11.48 13.31 14.38
N LEU A 198 -12.63 13.58 13.77
CA LEU A 198 -13.86 13.97 14.48
C LEU A 198 -14.45 12.81 15.28
N LEU A 199 -14.59 11.63 14.67
CA LEU A 199 -15.10 10.42 15.35
C LEU A 199 -14.23 10.01 16.54
N ASN A 200 -12.91 10.23 16.46
CA ASN A 200 -11.98 9.96 17.57
C ASN A 200 -12.24 10.86 18.80
N ARG A 201 -12.91 12.01 18.63
CA ARG A 201 -13.29 12.89 19.74
C ARG A 201 -14.58 12.45 20.43
N VAL A 202 -15.40 11.62 19.79
CA VAL A 202 -16.66 11.15 20.35
C VAL A 202 -16.38 9.93 21.26
N PRO A 203 -16.82 9.96 22.54
CA PRO A 203 -16.70 8.79 23.42
C PRO A 203 -17.41 7.58 22.80
N TYR A 204 -16.88 6.38 23.02
CA TYR A 204 -17.31 5.09 22.45
C TYR A 204 -16.96 4.85 20.97
N LEU A 205 -17.13 5.83 20.07
CA LEU A 205 -16.79 5.66 18.65
C LEU A 205 -15.28 5.54 18.40
N ASN A 206 -14.47 6.13 19.27
CA ASN A 206 -13.00 5.99 19.23
C ASN A 206 -12.49 4.54 19.33
N ARG A 207 -13.29 3.60 19.84
CA ARG A 207 -12.95 2.17 19.92
C ARG A 207 -13.20 1.43 18.61
N ILE A 208 -14.14 1.91 17.79
CA ILE A 208 -14.59 1.24 16.56
C ILE A 208 -13.68 1.62 15.38
N ILE A 209 -13.16 2.85 15.38
CA ILE A 209 -12.36 3.38 14.26
C ILE A 209 -10.88 2.94 14.28
N GLY A 210 -10.47 2.08 15.24
CA GLY A 210 -9.10 1.57 15.33
C GLY A 210 -8.03 2.62 15.66
N ALA A 211 -8.43 3.73 16.32
CA ALA A 211 -7.56 4.88 16.60
C ALA A 211 -6.85 4.80 17.98
N LYS A 212 -7.04 3.71 18.73
CA LYS A 212 -6.44 3.45 20.04
C LYS A 212 -5.81 2.07 20.10
#